data_AF-A0A8T1G488-F1
#
_entry.id   AF-A0A8T1G488-F1
#
_cell.length_a   1.000
_cell.length_b   1.000
_cell.length_c   1.000
_cell.angle_alpha   90.00
_cell.angle_beta   90.00
_cell.angle_gamma   90.00
#
_symmetry.space_group_name_H-M   'P 1'
#
loop_
_entity.id
_entity.type
_entity.pdbx_description
1 polymer ?
#
loop_
_entity_poly.entity_id
_entity_poly.type
_entity_poly.pdbx_seq_one_letter_code
_entity_poly.pdbx_strand_id
1 'polypeptide(L)'
;MVGASKVETKTLEVEYDEESTKGTVSTSCYDRLFTDEELDMLERGGDQVVTDEPEEYEKELEERLFPLDDKEVMLRVQRDAEEKKKPTLAEMSAVLGYLKRCWNARLEHLERRSTG
;
A
#
# COMPACT_ATOMS: atom_id res chain seq x y z
N MET A 1 15.30 -67.67 18.87
CA MET A 1 14.33 -67.50 17.77
C MET A 1 12.94 -67.32 18.38
N VAL A 2 12.27 -66.23 18.01
CA VAL A 2 10.84 -65.89 18.15
C VAL A 2 10.25 -65.97 19.57
N GLY A 3 10.22 -64.82 20.25
CA GLY A 3 9.27 -64.57 21.32
C GLY A 3 7.92 -64.19 20.72
N ALA A 4 6.88 -64.94 21.04
CA ALA A 4 5.50 -64.60 20.70
C ALA A 4 4.89 -63.87 21.90
N SER A 5 4.87 -62.54 21.85
CA SER A 5 4.04 -61.73 22.74
C SER A 5 2.87 -61.19 21.94
N LYS A 6 1.70 -61.75 22.22
CA LYS A 6 0.40 -61.35 21.69
C LYS A 6 0.02 -60.03 22.35
N VAL A 7 0.20 -58.91 21.63
CA VAL A 7 -0.34 -57.63 22.07
C VAL A 7 -1.78 -57.57 21.60
N GLU A 8 -2.71 -57.74 22.54
CA GLU A 8 -4.12 -57.45 22.33
C GLU A 8 -4.27 -55.96 22.02
N THR A 9 -4.69 -55.67 20.80
CA THR A 9 -5.11 -54.33 20.39
C THR A 9 -6.42 -54.02 21.08
N LYS A 10 -6.35 -53.35 22.23
CA LYS A 10 -7.53 -52.77 22.85
C LYS A 10 -7.85 -51.50 22.07
N THR A 11 -8.85 -51.63 21.20
CA THR A 11 -9.56 -50.54 20.54
C THR A 11 -9.95 -49.51 21.60
N LEU A 12 -9.32 -48.34 21.55
CA LEU A 12 -9.92 -47.15 22.14
C LEU A 12 -11.01 -46.72 21.18
N GLU A 13 -12.23 -47.09 21.52
CA GLU A 13 -13.43 -46.41 21.04
C GLU A 13 -13.31 -44.97 21.54
N VAL A 14 -12.77 -44.10 20.68
CA VAL A 14 -13.01 -42.68 20.81
C VAL A 14 -14.43 -42.52 20.31
N GLU A 15 -15.37 -42.46 21.26
CA GLU A 15 -16.70 -41.96 20.97
C GLU A 15 -16.53 -40.59 20.32
N TYR A 16 -16.90 -40.52 19.05
CA TYR A 16 -17.22 -39.25 18.44
C TYR A 16 -18.50 -38.80 19.12
N ASP A 17 -18.36 -38.01 20.18
CA ASP A 17 -19.41 -37.06 20.48
C ASP A 17 -19.45 -36.12 19.27
N GLU A 18 -20.37 -36.42 18.36
CA GLU A 18 -21.00 -35.42 17.51
C GLU A 18 -21.81 -34.48 18.44
N GLU A 19 -21.13 -33.86 19.40
CA GLU A 19 -21.65 -32.69 20.08
C GLU A 19 -21.52 -31.56 19.07
N SER A 20 -22.54 -31.54 18.18
CA SER A 20 -22.98 -30.39 17.45
C SER A 20 -22.99 -29.21 18.41
N THR A 21 -21.89 -28.45 18.42
CA THR A 21 -21.86 -27.12 18.99
C THR A 21 -22.65 -26.25 18.03
N LYS A 22 -23.98 -26.44 18.08
CA LYS A 22 -24.98 -25.52 17.57
C LYS A 22 -24.61 -24.18 18.19
N GLY A 23 -23.97 -23.34 17.39
CA GLY A 23 -23.68 -21.96 17.71
C GLY A 23 -24.92 -21.36 18.32
N THR A 24 -24.77 -20.86 19.54
CA THR A 24 -25.78 -20.06 20.23
C THR A 24 -26.29 -19.00 19.26
N VAL A 25 -27.61 -18.89 19.12
CA VAL A 25 -28.25 -17.85 18.29
C VAL A 25 -27.84 -16.51 18.89
N SER A 26 -26.85 -15.89 18.26
CA SER A 26 -26.37 -14.58 18.66
C SER A 26 -27.38 -13.57 18.13
N THR A 27 -27.96 -12.74 19.01
CA THR A 27 -28.80 -11.62 18.59
C THR A 27 -27.97 -10.42 18.14
N SER A 28 -26.69 -10.66 17.80
CA SER A 28 -25.76 -9.64 17.34
C SER A 28 -25.80 -9.67 15.81
N CYS A 29 -25.90 -8.50 15.19
CA CYS A 29 -25.87 -8.36 13.72
C CYS A 29 -24.56 -8.83 13.06
N TYR A 30 -23.64 -9.37 13.86
CA TYR A 30 -22.41 -10.04 13.45
C TYR A 30 -22.52 -11.55 13.68
N ASP A 31 -23.63 -12.16 13.28
CA ASP A 31 -23.71 -13.61 13.12
C ASP A 31 -22.64 -14.10 12.15
N ARG A 32 -22.34 -15.41 12.23
CA ARG A 32 -21.34 -16.10 11.41
C ARG A 32 -21.43 -15.66 9.95
N LEU A 33 -20.44 -14.86 9.53
CA LEU A 33 -20.46 -14.13 8.26
C LEU A 33 -20.26 -15.05 7.03
N PHE A 34 -19.74 -16.26 7.24
CA PHE A 34 -19.44 -17.23 6.18
C PHE A 34 -19.98 -18.62 6.54
N THR A 35 -20.58 -19.27 5.57
CA THR A 35 -20.93 -20.70 5.63
C THR A 35 -19.68 -21.57 5.69
N ASP A 36 -19.82 -22.82 6.18
CA ASP A 36 -18.69 -23.77 6.23
C ASP A 36 -18.09 -24.02 4.83
N GLU A 37 -18.93 -24.02 3.79
CA GLU A 37 -18.52 -24.19 2.40
C GLU A 37 -17.71 -22.99 1.87
N GLU A 38 -18.14 -21.76 2.17
CA GLU A 38 -17.39 -20.54 1.80
C GLU A 38 -16.02 -20.46 2.50
N LEU A 39 -15.92 -20.96 3.74
CA LEU A 39 -14.65 -21.06 4.45
C LEU A 39 -13.74 -22.12 3.84
N ASP A 40 -14.25 -23.31 3.48
CA ASP A 40 -13.47 -24.35 2.81
C ASP A 40 -12.94 -23.86 1.46
N MET A 41 -13.74 -23.08 0.72
CA MET A 41 -13.29 -22.43 -0.53
C MET A 41 -12.15 -21.43 -0.31
N LEU A 42 -12.19 -20.66 0.77
CA LEU A 42 -11.14 -19.70 1.11
C LEU A 42 -9.87 -20.40 1.61
N GLU A 43 -10.02 -21.46 2.42
CA GLU A 43 -8.92 -22.28 2.93
C GLU A 43 -8.24 -23.10 1.83
N ARG A 44 -9.02 -23.64 0.89
CA ARG A 44 -8.51 -24.28 -0.33
C ARG A 44 -7.83 -23.30 -1.27
N GLY A 45 -7.93 -21.99 -1.01
CA GLY A 45 -7.43 -20.96 -1.90
C GLY A 45 -8.02 -21.14 -3.28
N GLY A 46 -9.35 -21.24 -3.36
CA GLY A 46 -10.07 -21.43 -4.62
C GLY A 46 -9.49 -20.53 -5.70
N ASP A 47 -9.41 -21.03 -6.93
CA ASP A 47 -8.76 -20.41 -8.09
C ASP A 47 -9.40 -19.06 -8.47
N GLN A 48 -9.38 -18.07 -7.59
CA GLN A 48 -9.25 -16.69 -7.99
C GLN A 48 -7.88 -16.65 -8.64
N VAL A 49 -7.89 -16.91 -9.95
CA VAL A 49 -6.84 -16.56 -10.88
C VAL A 49 -6.58 -15.09 -10.60
N VAL A 50 -5.63 -14.82 -9.71
CA VAL A 50 -5.01 -13.52 -9.58
C VAL A 50 -4.34 -13.36 -10.93
N THR A 51 -5.05 -12.74 -11.86
CA THR A 51 -4.46 -12.28 -13.10
C THR A 51 -3.31 -11.40 -12.67
N ASP A 52 -2.08 -11.79 -13.02
CA ASP A 52 -0.91 -10.97 -12.80
C ASP A 52 -1.23 -9.58 -13.34
N GLU A 53 -1.45 -8.62 -12.45
CA GLU A 53 -1.70 -7.25 -12.85
C GLU A 53 -0.44 -6.78 -13.58
N PRO A 54 -0.58 -6.18 -14.78
CA PRO A 54 0.57 -5.69 -15.49
C PRO A 54 1.23 -4.59 -14.65
N GLU A 55 2.56 -4.66 -14.47
CA GLU A 55 3.33 -3.60 -13.83
C GLU A 55 3.09 -2.26 -14.57
N GLU A 56 2.36 -1.35 -13.92
CA GLU A 56 1.97 -0.04 -14.50
C GLU A 56 3.14 0.97 -14.57
N TYR A 57 4.32 0.59 -14.08
CA TYR A 57 5.49 1.47 -14.08
C TYR A 57 6.44 1.14 -15.22
N GLU A 58 6.81 2.16 -16.00
CA GLU A 58 7.92 2.09 -16.95
C GLU A 58 9.20 1.71 -16.20
N LYS A 59 9.74 0.52 -16.49
CA LYS A 59 10.97 -0.04 -15.88
C LYS A 59 12.21 0.82 -16.15
N GLU A 60 12.14 1.78 -17.06
CA GLU A 60 13.21 2.69 -17.46
C GLU A 60 13.42 3.88 -16.51
N LEU A 61 12.71 3.94 -15.37
CA LEU A 61 12.91 4.99 -14.36
C LEU A 61 14.35 5.04 -13.85
N GLU A 62 14.98 3.88 -13.69
CA GLU A 62 16.38 3.76 -13.25
C GLU A 62 17.36 4.16 -14.37
N GLU A 63 17.02 3.88 -15.63
CA GLU A 63 17.86 4.19 -16.80
C GLU A 63 17.90 5.69 -17.12
N ARG A 64 16.85 6.43 -16.74
CA ARG A 64 16.82 7.90 -16.82
C ARG A 64 17.58 8.59 -15.68
N LEU A 65 18.01 7.85 -14.67
CA LEU A 65 18.78 8.42 -13.57
C LEU A 65 20.19 8.71 -14.09
N PHE A 66 20.41 9.96 -14.52
CA PHE A 66 21.77 10.47 -14.69
C PHE A 66 22.52 10.24 -13.37
N PRO A 67 23.68 9.56 -13.38
CA PRO A 67 24.47 9.43 -12.17
C PRO A 67 24.82 10.83 -11.66
N LEU A 68 24.11 11.27 -10.62
CA LEU A 68 24.49 12.46 -9.88
C LEU A 68 25.81 12.10 -9.22
N ASP A 69 26.90 12.77 -9.60
CA ASP A 69 28.10 12.72 -8.79
C ASP A 69 27.80 13.47 -7.50
N ASP A 70 27.48 12.72 -6.45
CA ASP A 70 27.15 13.26 -5.13
C ASP A 70 28.20 14.27 -4.65
N LYS A 71 29.47 14.10 -5.04
CA LYS A 71 30.54 15.03 -4.70
C LYS A 71 30.38 16.37 -5.42
N GLU A 72 30.10 16.35 -6.72
CA GLU A 72 29.82 17.55 -7.52
C GLU A 72 28.58 18.28 -6.99
N VAL A 73 27.54 17.54 -6.60
CA VAL A 73 26.33 18.13 -5.99
C VAL A 73 26.67 18.82 -4.67
N MET A 74 27.44 18.17 -3.81
CA MET A 74 27.87 18.73 -2.53
C MET A 74 28.75 19.98 -2.71
N LEU A 75 29.66 19.99 -3.68
CA LEU A 75 30.47 21.16 -4.02
C LEU A 75 29.61 22.32 -4.53
N ARG A 76 28.60 22.04 -5.36
CA ARG A 76 27.65 23.06 -5.82
C ARG A 76 26.86 23.65 -4.67
N VAL A 77 26.39 22.83 -3.74
CA VAL A 77 25.65 23.29 -2.55
C VAL A 77 26.54 24.16 -1.66
N GLN A 78 27.81 23.79 -1.46
CA GLN A 78 28.76 24.60 -0.69
C GLN A 78 29.01 25.95 -1.35
N ARG A 79 29.35 25.97 -2.65
CA ARG A 79 29.53 27.21 -3.40
C ARG A 79 28.27 28.07 -3.39
N ASP A 80 27.10 27.47 -3.59
CA ASP A 80 25.83 28.17 -3.54
C ASP A 80 25.57 28.78 -2.16
N ALA A 81 25.95 28.10 -1.08
CA ALA A 81 25.82 28.61 0.28
C ALA A 81 26.81 29.75 0.59
N GLU A 82 28.00 29.72 -0.01
CA GLU A 82 29.04 30.74 0.15
C GLU A 82 28.77 31.99 -0.72
N GLU A 83 28.38 31.79 -1.98
CA GLU A 83 28.18 32.86 -2.96
C GLU A 83 26.79 33.50 -2.87
N LYS A 84 25.75 32.72 -2.55
CA LYS A 84 24.37 33.25 -2.53
C LYS A 84 24.10 33.92 -1.19
N LYS A 85 24.00 35.24 -1.22
CA LYS A 85 23.42 36.01 -0.12
C LYS A 85 22.03 35.48 0.18
N LYS A 86 21.76 35.15 1.45
CA LYS A 86 20.41 34.80 1.92
C LYS A 86 19.47 35.95 1.57
N PRO A 87 18.38 35.70 0.82
CA PRO A 87 17.48 36.77 0.45
C PRO A 87 16.90 37.41 1.71
N THR A 88 16.75 38.71 1.68
CA THR A 88 16.07 39.46 2.73
C THR A 88 14.58 39.13 2.71
N LEU A 89 13.91 39.31 3.85
CA LEU A 89 12.46 39.14 3.93
C LEU A 89 11.72 40.00 2.89
N ALA A 90 12.23 41.21 2.63
CA ALA A 90 11.68 42.12 1.63
C ALA A 90 11.77 41.54 0.21
N GLU A 91 12.93 41.01 -0.18
CA GLU A 91 13.14 40.37 -1.48
C GLU A 91 12.21 39.16 -1.67
N MET A 92 12.10 38.30 -0.65
CA MET A 92 11.16 37.17 -0.67
C MET A 92 9.71 37.64 -0.83
N SER A 93 9.30 38.67 -0.08
CA SER A 93 7.96 39.23 -0.14
C SER A 93 7.64 39.83 -1.52
N ALA A 94 8.62 40.45 -2.17
CA ALA A 94 8.47 41.02 -3.50
C ALA A 94 8.26 39.92 -4.56
N VAL A 95 9.05 38.83 -4.49
CA VAL A 95 8.90 37.67 -5.39
C VAL A 95 7.52 37.03 -5.20
N LEU A 96 7.12 36.77 -3.96
CA LEU A 96 5.79 36.21 -3.66
C LEU A 96 4.67 37.13 -4.11
N GLY A 97 4.82 38.44 -3.92
CA GLY A 97 3.88 39.45 -4.39
C GLY A 97 3.76 39.48 -5.91
N TYR A 98 4.87 39.33 -6.64
CA TYR A 98 4.87 39.20 -8.09
C TYR A 98 4.12 37.94 -8.54
N LEU A 99 4.44 36.79 -7.97
CA LEU A 99 3.79 35.51 -8.29
C LEU A 99 2.28 35.58 -8.05
N LYS A 100 1.84 36.16 -6.93
CA LYS A 100 0.43 36.34 -6.62
C LYS A 100 -0.29 37.21 -7.67
N ARG A 101 0.33 38.33 -8.08
CA ARG A 101 -0.24 39.20 -9.12
C ARG A 101 -0.34 38.48 -10.47
N CYS A 102 0.68 37.74 -10.87
CA CYS A 102 0.68 36.99 -12.11
C CYS A 102 -0.38 35.88 -12.12
N TRP A 103 -0.53 35.17 -11.00
CA TRP A 103 -1.56 34.15 -10.85
C TRP A 103 -2.96 34.75 -10.94
N ASN A 104 -3.21 35.86 -10.23
CA ASN A 104 -4.48 36.58 -10.30
C ASN A 104 -4.78 37.05 -11.73
N ALA A 105 -3.82 37.66 -12.43
CA ALA A 105 -4.01 38.12 -13.80
C ALA A 105 -4.32 36.97 -14.77
N ARG A 106 -3.68 35.81 -14.58
CA ARG A 106 -3.98 34.60 -15.35
C ARG A 106 -5.39 34.08 -15.06
N LEU A 107 -5.82 34.10 -13.81
CA LEU A 107 -7.16 33.69 -13.40
C LEU A 107 -8.22 34.61 -14.02
N GLU A 108 -8.06 35.93 -13.90
CA GLU A 108 -8.98 36.90 -14.53
C GLU A 108 -9.08 36.73 -16.05
N HIS A 109 -7.95 36.44 -16.71
CA HIS A 109 -7.95 36.19 -18.15
C HIS A 109 -8.72 34.91 -18.52
N LEU A 110 -8.63 33.85 -17.69
CA LEU A 110 -9.42 32.63 -17.88
C LEU A 110 -10.91 32.86 -17.64
N GLU A 111 -11.26 33.63 -16.61
CA GLU A 111 -12.66 34.01 -16.33
C GLU A 111 -13.26 34.81 -17.48
N ARG A 112 -12.55 35.83 -17.99
CA ARG A 112 -13.00 36.61 -19.16
C ARG A 112 -13.21 35.75 -20.41
N ARG A 113 -12.36 34.73 -20.62
CA ARG A 113 -12.50 33.78 -21.74
C ARG A 113 -13.69 32.84 -21.55
N SER A 114 -14.07 32.53 -20.31
CA SER A 114 -15.22 31.67 -20.04
C SER A 114 -16.57 32.38 -20.18
N THR A 115 -16.59 33.70 -20.00
CA THR A 115 -17.83 34.51 -20.02
C THR A 115 -18.14 35.16 -21.38
N GLY A 116 -17.26 35.03 -22.37
CA GLY A 116 -17.44 35.57 -23.73
C GLY A 116 -17.54 34.46 -24.77
#